data_AF-A0A0Q6VXQ7-F1
#
_entry.id   AF-A0A0Q6VXQ7-F1
#
_cell.length_a   1.000
_cell.length_b   1.000
_cell.length_c   1.000
_cell.angle_alpha   90.00
_cell.angle_beta   90.00
_cell.angle_gamma   90.00
#
_symmetry.space_group_name_H-M   'P 1'
#
loop_
_entity.id
_entity.type
_entity.pdbx_description
1 polymer ?
#
loop_
_entity_poly.entity_id
_entity_poly.type
_entity_poly.pdbx_seq_one_letter_code
_entity_poly.pdbx_strand_id
1 'polypeptide(L)'
;MRPIAINQRALRTAKEELDSAREGLRAALGDIDHPADDFPWRDLMVEGVRSLVEDAEQVAKKCRTLAGAIDDSIIDFDELDVMVGQAATVAAQLDQVKP
;
A
#
# COMPACT_ATOMS: atom_id res chain seq x y z
N MET A 1 -8.32 5.05 20.26
CA MET A 1 -7.13 5.36 19.43
C MET A 1 -7.22 6.84 19.04
N ARG A 2 -6.20 7.66 19.32
CA ARG A 2 -6.16 9.05 18.82
C ARG A 2 -5.51 9.04 17.43
N PRO A 3 -6.05 9.75 16.43
CA PRO A 3 -5.40 9.87 15.12
C PRO A 3 -4.02 10.48 15.31
N ILE A 4 -2.98 9.79 14.87
CA ILE A 4 -1.67 10.42 14.72
C ILE A 4 -1.81 11.30 13.48
N ALA A 5 -1.64 12.62 13.64
CA ALA A 5 -1.53 13.53 12.50
C ALA A 5 -0.18 13.27 11.80
N ILE A 6 -0.09 12.15 11.09
CA ILE A 6 1.05 11.86 10.23
C ILE A 6 0.86 12.70 8.97
N ASN A 7 1.92 13.41 8.58
CA ASN A 7 1.92 14.23 7.38
C ASN A 7 1.51 13.38 6.17
N GLN A 8 0.37 13.70 5.54
CA GLN A 8 -0.19 12.99 4.40
C GLN A 8 0.83 12.81 3.27
N ARG A 9 1.71 13.79 3.06
CA ARG A 9 2.81 13.72 2.10
C ARG A 9 3.78 12.58 2.43
N ALA A 10 4.11 12.40 3.71
CA ALA A 10 4.99 11.32 4.15
C ALA A 10 4.33 9.94 3.97
N LEU A 11 3.02 9.83 4.22
CA LEU A 11 2.27 8.59 3.97
C LEU A 11 2.19 8.25 2.48
N ARG A 12 1.92 9.24 1.62
CA ARG A 12 1.93 9.07 0.16
C ARG A 12 3.31 8.65 -0.35
N THR A 13 4.38 9.31 0.10
CA THR A 13 5.76 8.92 -0.26
C THR A 13 6.08 7.49 0.22
N ALA A 14 5.71 7.12 1.44
CA ALA A 14 5.93 5.76 1.95
C ALA A 14 5.16 4.70 1.12
N LYS A 15 3.94 5.03 0.67
CA LYS A 15 3.17 4.16 -0.24
C LYS A 15 3.87 4.01 -1.59
N GLU A 16 4.33 5.11 -2.19
CA GLU A 16 5.06 5.09 -3.46
C GLU A 16 6.35 4.25 -3.39
N GLU A 17 7.11 4.39 -2.30
CA GLU A 17 8.30 3.58 -2.04
C GLU A 17 7.96 2.09 -1.91
N LEU A 18 6.86 1.76 -1.22
CA LEU A 18 6.41 0.40 -1.03
C LEU A 18 5.93 -0.24 -2.35
N ASP A 19 5.23 0.52 -3.20
CA ASP A 19 4.79 0.08 -4.51
C ASP A 19 5.98 -0.12 -5.47
N SER A 20 7.00 0.74 -5.39
CA SER A 20 8.25 0.59 -6.14
C SER A 20 9.03 -0.66 -5.71
N ALA A 21 9.19 -0.86 -4.40
CA ALA A 21 9.85 -2.05 -3.85
C ALA A 21 9.12 -3.34 -4.24
N ARG A 22 7.78 -3.31 -4.25
CA ARG A 22 6.94 -4.43 -4.72
C ARG A 22 7.20 -4.76 -6.20
N GLU A 23 7.29 -3.75 -7.05
CA GLU A 23 7.55 -3.96 -8.47
C GLU A 23 8.96 -4.52 -8.71
N GLY A 24 9.95 -3.99 -7.99
CA GLY A 24 11.32 -4.51 -8.01
C GLY A 24 11.39 -5.98 -7.56
N LEU A 25 10.65 -6.36 -6.51
CA LEU A 25 10.56 -7.75 -6.06
C LEU A 25 9.91 -8.65 -7.11
N ARG A 26 8.84 -8.18 -7.76
CA ARG A 26 8.14 -8.94 -8.80
C ARG A 26 9.02 -9.16 -10.03
N ALA A 27 9.77 -8.14 -10.45
CA ALA A 27 10.74 -8.26 -11.53
C ALA A 27 11.84 -9.27 -11.17
N ALA A 28 12.42 -9.14 -9.97
CA ALA A 28 13.45 -10.07 -9.50
C ALA A 28 12.94 -11.52 -9.42
N LEU A 29 11.68 -11.76 -9.04
CA LEU A 29 11.07 -13.09 -9.07
C LEU A 29 10.88 -13.64 -10.49
N GLY A 30 10.61 -12.77 -11.46
CA GLY A 30 10.49 -13.14 -12.88
C GLY A 30 11.82 -13.54 -13.51
N ASP A 31 12.93 -13.03 -13.00
CA ASP A 31 14.29 -13.28 -13.50
C ASP A 31 14.95 -14.53 -12.89
N ILE A 32 14.26 -15.24 -11.98
CA ILE A 32 14.78 -16.49 -11.38
C ILE A 32 14.59 -17.65 -12.36
N ASP A 33 15.67 -18.00 -13.07
CA ASP A 33 15.72 -19.20 -13.91
C ASP A 33 15.70 -20.48 -13.07
N HIS A 34 14.98 -21.50 -13.55
CA HIS A 34 15.01 -22.83 -12.95
C HIS A 34 16.37 -23.51 -13.22
N PRO A 35 16.97 -24.19 -12.22
CA PRO A 35 18.24 -24.90 -12.42
C PRO A 35 18.10 -26.01 -13.47
N ALA A 36 19.05 -26.08 -14.41
CA ALA A 36 19.11 -27.10 -15.46
C ALA A 36 19.12 -28.53 -14.89
N ASP A 37 18.54 -29.47 -15.64
CA ASP A 37 18.04 -30.77 -15.15
C ASP A 37 19.12 -31.79 -14.68
N ASP A 38 20.41 -31.54 -14.90
CA ASP A 38 21.44 -32.61 -14.84
C ASP A 38 22.26 -32.70 -13.54
N PHE A 39 21.83 -32.10 -12.42
CA PHE A 39 22.66 -32.04 -11.20
C PHE A 39 22.02 -32.62 -9.91
N PRO A 40 22.75 -33.44 -9.11
CA PRO A 40 22.23 -34.05 -7.87
C PRO A 40 21.88 -33.06 -6.76
N TRP A 41 22.45 -31.86 -6.75
CA TRP A 41 22.16 -30.80 -5.78
C TRP A 41 20.92 -29.97 -6.17
N ARG A 42 20.31 -30.27 -7.33
CA ARG A 42 19.16 -29.55 -7.89
C ARG A 42 17.98 -29.56 -6.95
N ASP A 43 17.61 -30.70 -6.37
CA ASP A 43 16.39 -30.78 -5.56
C ASP A 43 16.47 -29.85 -4.34
N LEU A 44 17.65 -29.75 -3.71
CA LEU A 44 17.90 -28.82 -2.61
C LEU A 44 17.90 -27.35 -3.08
N MET A 45 18.44 -27.06 -4.27
CA MET A 45 18.40 -25.71 -4.84
C MET A 45 16.99 -25.32 -5.30
N VAL A 46 16.23 -26.22 -5.89
CA VAL A 46 14.83 -26.01 -6.30
C VAL A 46 13.96 -25.79 -5.07
N GLU A 47 14.13 -26.58 -4.02
CA GLU A 47 13.40 -26.39 -2.75
C GLU A 47 13.78 -25.06 -2.08
N GLY A 48 15.06 -24.71 -2.05
CA GLY A 48 15.53 -23.42 -1.52
C GLY A 48 15.01 -22.22 -2.33
N VAL A 49 15.09 -22.28 -3.66
CA VAL A 49 14.55 -21.25 -4.57
C VAL A 49 13.04 -21.13 -4.41
N ARG A 50 12.32 -22.26 -4.34
CA ARG A 50 10.88 -22.27 -4.12
C ARG A 50 10.50 -21.63 -2.79
N SER A 51 11.18 -21.99 -1.70
CA SER A 51 10.96 -21.37 -0.39
C SER A 51 11.21 -19.86 -0.43
N LEU A 52 12.26 -19.42 -1.12
CA LEU A 52 12.58 -18.00 -1.27
C LEU A 52 11.51 -17.26 -2.07
N VAL A 53 10.98 -17.88 -3.14
CA VAL A 53 9.88 -17.35 -3.93
C VAL A 53 8.60 -17.23 -3.08
N GLU A 54 8.27 -18.27 -2.31
CA GLU A 54 7.10 -18.28 -1.43
C GLU A 54 7.19 -17.18 -0.34
N ASP A 55 8.37 -17.00 0.26
CA ASP A 55 8.63 -15.93 1.24
C ASP A 55 8.51 -14.53 0.60
N ALA A 56 9.06 -14.35 -0.60
CA ALA A 56 8.99 -13.10 -1.34
C ALA A 56 7.53 -12.75 -1.71
N GLU A 57 6.74 -13.72 -2.17
CA GLU A 57 5.31 -13.53 -2.42
C GLU A 57 4.55 -13.11 -1.16
N GLN A 58 4.89 -13.69 0.00
CA GLN A 58 4.29 -13.32 1.27
C GLN A 58 4.64 -11.87 1.67
N VAL A 59 5.87 -11.45 1.46
CA VAL A 59 6.30 -10.06 1.69
C VAL A 59 5.55 -9.11 0.76
N ALA A 60 5.45 -9.42 -0.54
CA ALA A 60 4.70 -8.61 -1.50
C ALA A 60 3.22 -8.46 -1.11
N LYS A 61 2.60 -9.53 -0.58
CA LYS A 61 1.23 -9.49 -0.07
C LYS A 61 1.11 -8.58 1.15
N LYS A 62 2.03 -8.67 2.11
CA LYS A 62 2.06 -7.79 3.30
C LYS A 62 2.21 -6.32 2.89
N CYS A 63 3.09 -6.03 1.94
CA CYS A 63 3.24 -4.69 1.37
C CYS A 63 1.92 -4.19 0.78
N ARG A 64 1.21 -5.01 -0.01
CA ARG A 64 -0.11 -4.62 -0.56
C ARG A 64 -1.14 -4.31 0.54
N THR A 65 -1.22 -5.14 1.57
CA THR A 65 -2.12 -4.90 2.71
C THR A 65 -1.77 -3.59 3.42
N LEU A 66 -0.48 -3.31 3.61
CA LEU A 66 -0.03 -2.09 4.28
C LEU A 66 -0.32 -0.85 3.43
N ALA A 67 -0.07 -0.89 2.11
CA ALA A 67 -0.42 0.19 1.18
C ALA A 67 -1.92 0.51 1.22
N GLY A 68 -2.78 -0.51 1.22
CA GLY A 68 -4.22 -0.33 1.35
C GLY A 68 -4.63 0.29 2.69
N ALA A 69 -4.04 -0.17 3.79
CA ALA A 69 -4.28 0.44 5.10
C ALA A 69 -3.78 1.90 5.18
N ILE A 70 -2.70 2.23 4.48
CA ILE A 70 -2.22 3.61 4.35
C ILE A 70 -3.23 4.46 3.57
N ASP A 71 -3.72 3.96 2.43
CA ASP A 71 -4.77 4.64 1.65
C ASP A 71 -6.02 4.89 2.49
N ASP A 72 -6.50 3.89 3.22
CA ASP A 72 -7.67 4.01 4.10
C ASP A 72 -7.43 4.97 5.28
N SER A 73 -6.17 5.14 5.69
CA SER A 73 -5.79 6.05 6.80
C SER A 73 -5.53 7.48 6.36
N ILE A 74 -5.37 7.72 5.05
CA ILE A 74 -5.25 9.06 4.50
C ILE A 74 -6.64 9.67 4.49
N ILE A 75 -6.90 10.53 5.46
CA ILE A 75 -8.03 11.45 5.40
C ILE A 75 -7.83 12.34 4.17
N ASP A 76 -8.76 12.27 3.22
CA ASP A 76 -8.78 13.20 2.10
C ASP A 76 -9.21 14.58 2.62
N PHE A 77 -8.23 15.38 3.02
CA PHE A 77 -8.48 16.73 3.51
C PHE A 77 -9.12 17.63 2.44
N ASP A 78 -8.98 17.32 1.15
CA ASP A 78 -9.70 18.03 0.09
C ASP A 78 -11.20 17.68 0.15
N GLU A 79 -11.54 16.40 0.34
CA GLU A 79 -12.93 15.98 0.57
C GLU A 79 -13.49 16.56 1.87
N LEU A 80 -12.67 16.64 2.92
CA LEU A 80 -13.05 17.20 4.21
C LEU A 80 -13.26 18.71 4.14
N ASP A 81 -12.44 19.45 3.38
CA ASP A 81 -12.64 20.88 3.11
C ASP A 81 -13.89 21.11 2.25
N VAL A 82 -14.18 20.25 1.28
CA VAL A 82 -15.44 20.29 0.52
C VAL A 82 -16.64 20.05 1.44
N MET A 83 -16.57 19.05 2.32
CA MET A 83 -17.63 18.76 3.30
C MET A 83 -17.82 19.91 4.29
N VAL A 84 -16.74 20.54 4.77
CA VAL A 84 -16.79 21.72 5.64
C VAL A 84 -17.38 22.92 4.90
N GLY A 85 -16.99 23.15 3.64
CA GLY A 85 -17.55 24.21 2.80
C GLY A 85 -19.05 24.02 2.53
N GLN A 86 -19.48 22.78 2.25
CA GLN A 86 -20.89 22.43 2.10
C GLN A 86 -21.66 22.59 3.42
N ALA A 87 -21.10 22.13 4.53
CA ALA A 87 -21.70 22.30 5.86
C ALA A 87 -21.85 23.78 6.24
N ALA A 88 -20.85 24.62 5.93
CA ALA A 88 -20.90 26.06 6.13
C ALA A 88 -21.99 26.72 5.27
N THR A 89 -22.18 26.25 4.03
CA THR A 89 -23.22 26.74 3.12
C THR A 89 -24.63 26.37 3.62
N VAL A 90 -24.82 25.13 4.09
CA VAL A 90 -26.07 24.67 4.69
C VAL A 90 -26.37 25.40 6.00
N ALA A 91 -25.36 25.61 6.85
CA ALA A 91 -25.51 26.39 8.07
C ALA A 91 -25.92 27.85 7.78
N ALA A 92 -25.34 28.48 6.76
CA ALA A 92 -25.71 29.83 6.34
C ALA A 92 -27.14 29.90 5.77
N GLN A 93 -27.59 28.87 5.05
CA GLN A 93 -28.97 28.78 4.58
C GLN A 93 -29.95 28.60 5.74
N LEU A 94 -29.64 27.74 6.71
CA LEU A 94 -30.46 27.54 7.90
C LEU A 94 -30.53 28.79 8.79
N ASP A 95 -29.47 29.59 8.86
CA ASP A 95 -29.48 30.82 9.68
C ASP A 95 -30.26 31.97 9.00
N GLN A 96 -30.44 31.92 7.67
CA GLN A 96 -31.41 32.78 6.95
C GLN A 96 -32.86 32.36 7.18
N VAL A 97 -33.11 31.16 7.69
CA VAL A 97 -34.44 30.68 8.10
C VAL A 97 -34.59 30.83 9.62
N LYS A 98 -34.92 32.04 10.07
CA LYS A 98 -35.48 32.23 11.44
C LYS A 98 -36.65 33.22 11.43
N PRO A 99 -37.75 32.89 12.12
CA PRO A 99 -38.50 31.63 12.12
C PRO A 99 -39.58 31.57 11.02
#